data_AF-A0A6I3CNJ7-F1
#
_entry.id   AF-A0A6I3CNJ7-F1
#
_cell.length_a   1.000
_cell.length_b   1.000
_cell.length_c   1.000
_cell.angle_alpha   90.00
_cell.angle_beta   90.00
_cell.angle_gamma   90.00
#
_symmetry.space_group_name_H-M   'P 1'
#
loop_
_entity.id
_entity.type
_entity.pdbx_description
1 polymer ?
#
loop_
_entity_poly.entity_id
_entity_poly.type
_entity_poly.pdbx_seq_one_letter_code
_entity_poly.pdbx_strand_id
1 'polypeptide(L)' 'VEALDRARLLSDVTRTLSDTHVNILSASVTTSHDRIALSRFTFEMADPKHLGSVLKAVRGIEGVYDAYRV' A
#
# COMPACT_ATOMS: atom_id res chain seq x y z
N VAL A 1 1.52 5.58 -0.39
CA VAL A 1 0.15 5.23 0.04
C VAL A 1 -0.22 6.17 1.15
N GLU A 2 -1.35 6.85 1.00
CA GLU A 2 -1.87 7.84 1.94
C GLU A 2 -3.22 7.33 2.43
N ALA A 3 -3.41 7.22 3.74
CA ALA A 3 -4.57 6.57 4.32
C ALA A 3 -4.96 7.13 5.69
N LEU A 4 -6.19 6.92 6.10
CA LEU A 4 -6.64 7.08 7.47
C LEU A 4 -6.07 5.95 8.32
N ASP A 5 -5.32 6.29 9.36
CA ASP A 5 -4.78 5.34 10.31
C ASP A 5 -5.92 4.68 11.11
N ARG A 6 -5.94 3.34 11.05
CA ARG A 6 -6.90 2.49 11.75
C ARG A 6 -6.29 1.15 12.08
N ALA A 7 -6.92 0.46 13.03
CA ALA A 7 -6.58 -0.92 13.34
C ALA A 7 -6.53 -1.76 12.05
N ARG A 8 -5.44 -2.51 11.92
CA ARG A 8 -5.14 -3.44 10.81
C ARG A 8 -4.78 -2.79 9.46
N LEU A 9 -4.68 -1.47 9.34
CA LEU A 9 -4.30 -0.82 8.07
C LEU A 9 -3.02 -1.43 7.45
N LEU A 10 -1.94 -1.52 8.23
CA LEU A 10 -0.68 -2.09 7.73
C LEU A 10 -0.86 -3.53 7.25
N SER A 11 -1.59 -4.35 8.00
CA SER A 11 -1.85 -5.74 7.65
C SER A 11 -2.70 -5.86 6.38
N ASP A 12 -3.69 -4.99 6.20
CA ASP A 12 -4.56 -5.00 5.02
C ASP A 12 -3.75 -4.63 3.77
N VAL A 13 -2.84 -3.65 3.89
CA VAL A 13 -1.97 -3.24 2.79
C VAL A 13 -0.95 -4.32 2.45
N THR A 14 -0.25 -4.90 3.43
CA THR A 14 0.73 -5.96 3.15
C THR A 14 0.07 -7.19 2.54
N ARG A 15 -1.10 -7.60 3.07
CA ARG A 15 -1.89 -8.70 2.49
C ARG A 15 -2.29 -8.40 1.05
N THR A 16 -2.84 -7.22 0.78
CA THR A 16 -3.27 -6.85 -0.58
C THR A 16 -2.10 -6.86 -1.55
N LEU A 17 -0.92 -6.38 -1.15
CA LEU A 17 0.28 -6.46 -1.98
C LEU A 17 0.68 -7.92 -2.25
N SER A 18 0.70 -8.78 -1.22
CA SER A 18 0.99 -10.20 -1.40
C SER A 18 -0.03 -10.90 -2.32
N ASP A 19 -1.33 -10.59 -2.21
CA ASP A 19 -2.39 -11.14 -3.06
C ASP A 19 -2.21 -10.71 -4.54
N THR A 20 -1.56 -9.57 -4.79
CA THR A 20 -1.16 -9.14 -6.15
C THR A 20 0.13 -9.79 -6.67
N HIS A 21 0.67 -10.76 -5.94
CA HIS A 21 1.86 -11.54 -6.32
C HIS A 21 3.12 -10.68 -6.53
N VAL A 22 3.27 -9.59 -5.77
CA VAL A 22 4.51 -8.82 -5.72
C VAL A 22 5.36 -9.20 -4.52
N ASN A 23 6.69 -9.13 -4.68
CA ASN A 23 7.62 -9.40 -3.58
C ASN A 23 8.00 -8.10 -2.88
N ILE A 24 7.67 -7.94 -1.60
CA ILE A 24 7.98 -6.72 -0.84
C ILE A 24 9.46 -6.75 -0.44
N LEU A 25 10.23 -5.76 -0.90
CA LEU A 25 11.65 -5.59 -0.57
C LEU A 25 11.84 -4.72 0.68
N SER A 26 11.03 -3.67 0.82
CA SER A 26 11.01 -2.83 2.01
C SER A 26 9.68 -2.13 2.19
N ALA A 27 9.37 -1.80 3.44
CA ALA A 27 8.21 -1.01 3.80
C ALA A 27 8.60 -0.02 4.91
N SER A 28 8.14 1.21 4.81
CA SER A 28 8.19 2.18 5.90
C SER A 28 6.82 2.82 6.08
N VAL A 29 6.43 3.00 7.33
CA VAL A 29 5.11 3.50 7.73
C VAL A 29 5.31 4.57 8.78
N THR A 30 4.70 5.72 8.57
CA THR A 30 4.66 6.81 9.55
C THR A 30 3.21 7.22 9.75
N THR A 31 2.80 7.38 11.00
CA THR A 31 1.48 7.88 11.39
C THR A 31 1.61 9.24 12.07
N SER A 32 0.68 10.15 11.83
CA SER A 32 0.61 11.45 12.51
C SER A 32 -0.53 11.51 13.54
N HIS A 33 -0.52 12.53 14.40
CA HIS A 33 -1.58 12.79 15.37
C HIS A 33 -2.97 13.00 14.74
N ASP A 34 -3.02 13.47 13.49
CA ASP A 34 -4.24 13.66 12.72
C ASP A 34 -4.78 12.34 12.12
N ARG A 35 -4.23 11.20 12.58
CA ARG A 35 -4.56 9.86 12.09
C ARG A 35 -4.32 9.69 10.60
N ILE A 36 -3.28 10.33 10.05
CA ILE A 36 -2.85 10.12 8.68
C ILE A 36 -1.69 9.13 8.69
N ALA A 37 -1.82 8.06 7.91
CA ALA A 37 -0.78 7.07 7.67
C ALA A 37 -0.15 7.29 6.29
N LEU A 38 1.17 7.49 6.28
CA LEU A 38 1.99 7.52 5.08
C LEU A 38 2.80 6.23 5.02
N SER A 39 2.49 5.39 4.03
CA SER A 39 3.20 4.13 3.82
C SER A 39 3.92 4.13 2.47
N ARG A 40 5.20 3.78 2.50
CA ARG A 40 6.05 3.60 1.33
C ARG A 40 6.45 2.14 1.24
N PHE A 41 6.18 1.52 0.10
CA PHE A 41 6.55 0.14 -0.19
C PHE A 41 7.47 0.13 -1.40
N THR A 42 8.58 -0.59 -1.26
CA THR A 42 9.42 -1.00 -2.38
C THR A 42 9.14 -2.48 -2.63
N PHE A 43 8.80 -2.84 -3.86
CA PHE A 43 8.52 -4.22 -4.22
C PHE A 43 9.02 -4.53 -5.62
N GLU A 44 9.22 -5.81 -5.89
CA GLU A 44 9.57 -6.35 -7.20
C GLU A 44 8.33 -6.99 -7.84
N MET A 45 8.19 -6.83 -9.16
CA MET A 45 7.10 -7.40 -9.95
C MET A 45 7.63 -7.93 -11.28
N ALA A 46 7.04 -9.00 -11.78
CA ALA A 46 7.50 -9.66 -13.02
C ALA A 46 7.22 -8.85 -14.30
N ASP A 47 6.07 -8.15 -14.38
CA ASP A 47 5.71 -7.28 -15.51
C ASP A 47 5.31 -5.89 -15.00
N PRO A 48 5.99 -4.80 -15.41
CA PRO A 48 5.60 -3.43 -15.08
C PRO A 48 4.15 -3.07 -15.42
N LYS A 49 3.52 -3.73 -16.40
CA LYS A 49 2.10 -3.53 -16.74
C LYS A 49 1.17 -3.88 -15.57
N HIS A 50 1.63 -4.68 -14.61
CA HIS A 50 0.85 -5.03 -13.42
C HIS A 50 0.76 -3.89 -12.40
N LEU A 51 1.60 -2.86 -12.49
CA LEU A 51 1.60 -1.75 -11.53
C LEU A 51 0.22 -1.10 -11.39
N GLY A 52 -0.51 -0.90 -12.49
CA GLY A 52 -1.85 -0.32 -12.45
C GLY A 52 -2.85 -1.17 -11.65
N SER A 53 -2.77 -2.50 -11.78
CA SER A 53 -3.56 -3.45 -11.00
C SER A 53 -3.24 -3.36 -9.51
N VAL A 54 -1.94 -3.34 -9.16
CA VAL A 54 -1.46 -3.21 -7.77
C VAL A 54 -1.97 -1.92 -7.13
N LEU A 55 -1.78 -0.78 -7.81
CA LEU A 55 -2.25 0.52 -7.30
C LEU A 55 -3.76 0.56 -7.12
N LYS A 56 -4.53 -0.05 -8.05
CA LYS A 56 -5.98 -0.16 -7.95
C LYS A 56 -6.41 -1.02 -6.76
N ALA A 57 -5.74 -2.15 -6.53
CA ALA A 57 -6.03 -3.02 -5.39
C ALA A 57 -5.79 -2.31 -4.05
N VAL A 58 -4.65 -1.61 -3.92
CA VAL A 58 -4.33 -0.84 -2.70
C VAL A 58 -5.33 0.30 -2.47
N ARG A 59 -5.74 1.03 -3.53
CA ARG A 59 -6.79 2.06 -3.43
C ARG A 59 -8.16 1.50 -3.01
N GLY A 60 -8.40 0.21 -3.21
CA GLY A 60 -9.64 -0.46 -2.80
C GLY A 60 -9.72 -0.76 -1.29
N ILE A 61 -8.62 -0.62 -0.55
CA ILE A 61 -8.58 -0.86 0.88
C ILE A 61 -9.32 0.28 1.60
N GLU A 62 -10.24 -0.08 2.49
CA GLU A 62 -10.98 0.89 3.30
C GLU A 62 -10.01 1.80 4.09
N GLY A 63 -10.16 3.10 3.90
CA GLY A 63 -9.34 4.13 4.53
C GLY A 63 -8.16 4.60 3.70
N VAL A 64 -7.83 3.95 2.57
CA VAL A 64 -6.81 4.46 1.63
C VAL A 64 -7.39 5.61 0.82
N TYR A 65 -6.77 6.79 0.91
CA TYR A 65 -7.11 7.97 0.12
C TYR A 65 -6.47 7.89 -1.26
N ASP A 66 -5.16 7.61 -1.31
CA ASP A 66 -4.40 7.56 -2.55
C ASP A 66 -3.26 6.52 -2.49
N ALA A 67 -2.96 5.92 -3.64
CA ALA A 67 -1.77 5.11 -3.87
C ALA A 67 -1.17 5.43 -5.24
N TYR A 68 0.11 5.83 -5.23
CA TYR A 68 0.86 6.23 -6.40
C TYR A 68 2.32 5.77 -6.29
N ARG A 69 3.02 5.80 -7.43
CA ARG A 69 4.46 5.55 -7.54
C ARG A 69 5.21 6.86 -7.30
N VAL A 70 6.32 6.79 -6.54
CA VAL A 70 7.34 7.85 -6.38
C VAL A 70 8.60 7.45 -7.14
#